data_AF-A0A7S3HG87-F1
#
_entry.id   AF-A0A7S3HG87-F1
#
_cell.length_a   1.000
_cell.length_b   1.000
_cell.length_c   1.000
_cell.angle_alpha   90.00
_cell.angle_beta   90.00
_cell.angle_gamma   90.00
#
_symmetry.space_group_name_H-M   'P 1'
#
loop_
_entity.id
_entity.type
_entity.pdbx_description
1 polymer ?
#
loop_
_entity_poly.entity_id
_entity_poly.type
_entity_poly.pdbx_seq_one_letter_code
_entity_poly.pdbx_strand_id
1 'polypeptide(L)'
;AAQVPQFGPSYGQRAYTALGSAIQSFKAKKSDDDALRAADNAVAALCQLCLSQPAVSPDLERSWQAVFARLPLKADLEESQRVNRKLLAEAQKPNGGNLGSMARVAQVLGYLCEVYGRSEHCDEELQRDVCTAFASLQQGALE
;
A
#
# COMPACT_ATOMS: atom_id res chain seq x y z
N ALA A 1 14.83 -3.53 -1.45
CA ALA A 1 15.86 -2.79 -0.68
C ALA A 1 15.38 -2.34 0.71
N ALA A 2 14.19 -1.73 0.84
CA ALA A 2 13.69 -1.19 2.13
C ALA A 2 13.56 -2.20 3.29
N GLN A 3 13.53 -3.50 2.99
CA GLN A 3 13.47 -4.57 3.99
C GLN A 3 14.85 -4.94 4.59
N VAL A 4 15.95 -4.39 4.07
CA VAL A 4 17.28 -4.62 4.63
C VAL A 4 17.44 -3.80 5.91
N PRO A 5 17.85 -4.40 7.06
CA PRO A 5 17.91 -3.68 8.35
C PRO A 5 18.75 -2.40 8.31
N GLN A 6 19.82 -2.38 7.52
CA GLN A 6 20.72 -1.23 7.38
C GLN A 6 20.14 -0.09 6.52
N PHE A 7 19.02 -0.33 5.82
CA PHE A 7 18.41 0.66 4.92
C PHE A 7 17.81 1.83 5.69
N GLY A 8 17.07 1.55 6.77
CA GLY A 8 16.36 2.56 7.57
C GLY A 8 17.28 3.67 8.07
N PRO A 9 18.33 3.35 8.86
CA PRO A 9 19.23 4.34 9.44
C PRO A 9 20.02 5.15 8.39
N SER A 10 20.41 4.52 7.28
CA SER A 10 21.31 5.14 6.30
C SER A 10 20.56 5.91 5.20
N TYR A 11 19.38 5.45 4.80
CA TYR A 11 18.72 5.91 3.57
C TYR A 11 17.22 6.18 3.74
N GLY A 12 16.61 5.77 4.85
CA GLY A 12 15.15 5.80 5.03
C GLY A 12 14.54 7.18 4.85
N GLN A 13 15.02 8.19 5.59
CA GLN A 13 14.51 9.57 5.50
C GLN A 13 14.67 10.14 4.08
N ARG A 14 15.85 9.95 3.46
CA ARG A 14 16.11 10.42 2.10
C ARG A 14 15.17 9.74 1.09
N ALA A 15 14.89 8.46 1.26
CA ALA A 15 13.95 7.71 0.42
C ALA A 15 12.51 8.24 0.56
N TYR A 16 12.05 8.53 1.78
CA TYR A 16 10.74 9.16 2.00
C TYR A 16 10.62 10.50 1.28
N THR A 17 11.61 11.38 1.44
CA THR A 17 11.62 12.69 0.78
C THR A 17 11.65 12.57 -0.74
N ALA A 18 12.50 11.68 -1.28
CA ALA A 18 12.61 11.48 -2.72
C ALA A 18 11.31 10.93 -3.34
N LEU A 19 10.72 9.91 -2.73
CA LEU A 19 9.47 9.30 -3.21
C LEU A 19 8.29 10.25 -3.07
N GLY A 20 8.16 10.93 -1.92
CA GLY A 20 7.11 11.92 -1.68
C GLY A 20 7.17 13.07 -2.69
N SER A 21 8.38 13.58 -2.96
CA SER A 21 8.61 14.61 -3.98
C SER A 21 8.22 14.09 -5.36
N ALA A 22 8.71 12.91 -5.76
CA ALA A 22 8.41 12.32 -7.06
C ALA A 22 6.89 12.15 -7.28
N ILE A 23 6.15 11.63 -6.30
CA ILE A 23 4.69 11.42 -6.42
C ILE A 23 3.92 12.75 -6.54
N GLN A 24 4.40 13.82 -5.90
CA GLN A 24 3.77 15.14 -5.93
C GLN A 24 4.11 15.92 -7.21
N SER A 25 5.37 15.89 -7.65
CA SER A 25 5.85 16.68 -8.79
C SER A 25 5.57 16.02 -10.13
N PHE A 26 5.47 14.68 -10.16
CA PHE A 26 5.37 13.94 -11.40
C PHE A 26 3.94 13.97 -11.96
N LYS A 27 3.81 14.51 -13.16
CA LYS A 27 2.58 14.54 -13.95
C LYS A 27 2.82 13.78 -15.25
N ALA A 28 2.54 12.48 -15.24
CA ALA A 28 2.56 11.66 -16.45
C ALA A 28 1.54 12.18 -17.46
N LYS A 29 1.93 12.19 -18.74
CA LYS A 29 0.96 12.36 -19.84
C LYS A 29 0.15 11.07 -19.96
N LYS A 30 -1.14 11.17 -20.27
CA LYS A 30 -2.04 10.01 -20.40
C LYS A 30 -1.63 9.02 -21.50
N SER A 31 -0.83 9.46 -22.47
CA SER A 31 -0.36 8.65 -23.59
C SER A 31 1.00 7.99 -23.36
N ASP A 32 1.61 8.23 -22.20
CA ASP A 32 2.95 7.77 -21.88
C ASP A 32 2.85 6.67 -20.82
N ASP A 33 2.70 5.43 -21.29
CA ASP A 33 2.47 4.26 -20.45
C ASP A 33 3.66 3.99 -19.53
N ASP A 34 4.90 4.18 -20.01
CA ASP A 34 6.11 4.01 -19.19
C ASP A 34 6.15 5.03 -18.06
N ALA A 35 5.80 6.29 -18.33
CA ALA A 35 5.66 7.30 -17.29
C ALA A 35 4.58 6.92 -16.27
N LEU A 36 3.42 6.44 -16.71
CA LEU A 36 2.35 6.02 -15.81
C LEU A 36 2.78 4.84 -14.93
N ARG A 37 3.46 3.84 -15.50
CA ARG A 37 4.02 2.71 -14.73
C ARG A 37 5.08 3.15 -13.73
N ALA A 38 5.96 4.08 -14.10
CA ALA A 38 6.94 4.64 -13.19
C ALA A 38 6.28 5.37 -12.00
N ALA A 39 5.17 6.08 -12.24
CA ALA A 39 4.39 6.71 -11.17
C ALA A 39 3.79 5.68 -10.21
N ASP A 40 3.18 4.62 -10.74
CA ASP A 40 2.63 3.52 -9.93
C ASP A 40 3.71 2.84 -9.08
N ASN A 41 4.86 2.56 -9.69
CA ASN A 41 6.00 1.95 -9.00
C ASN A 41 6.58 2.85 -7.90
N ALA A 42 6.55 4.18 -8.07
CA ALA A 42 6.93 5.12 -7.01
C ALA A 42 5.96 5.06 -5.82
N VAL A 43 4.65 4.95 -6.08
CA VAL A 43 3.63 4.78 -5.03
C VAL A 43 3.79 3.45 -4.31
N ALA A 44 4.00 2.36 -5.06
CA ALA A 44 4.27 1.04 -4.49
C ALA A 44 5.53 1.04 -3.61
N ALA A 45 6.60 1.71 -4.05
CA ALA A 45 7.82 1.88 -3.26
C ALA A 45 7.58 2.69 -1.98
N LEU A 46 6.78 3.76 -2.04
CA LEU A 46 6.42 4.53 -0.84
C LEU A 46 5.58 3.69 0.13
N CYS A 47 4.60 2.94 -0.37
CA CYS A 47 3.81 2.00 0.44
C CYS A 47 4.71 0.96 1.12
N GLN A 48 5.63 0.35 0.37
CA GLN A 48 6.59 -0.60 0.93
C GLN A 48 7.47 0.04 2.01
N LEU A 49 7.90 1.29 1.83
CA LEU A 49 8.71 2.01 2.80
C LEU A 49 7.92 2.30 4.07
N CYS A 50 6.66 2.72 3.95
CA CYS A 50 5.75 2.93 5.08
C CYS A 50 5.54 1.66 5.91
N LEU A 51 5.45 0.50 5.25
CA LEU A 51 5.31 -0.80 5.91
C LEU A 51 6.62 -1.31 6.53
N SER A 52 7.77 -1.11 5.88
CA SER A 52 9.03 -1.71 6.35
C SER A 52 9.81 -0.82 7.30
N GLN A 53 9.69 0.49 7.17
CA GLN A 53 10.48 1.47 7.90
C GLN A 53 9.60 2.64 8.38
N PRO A 54 8.50 2.40 9.13
CA PRO A 54 7.62 3.47 9.58
C PRO A 54 8.32 4.46 10.52
N ALA A 55 9.25 3.96 11.36
CA ALA A 55 9.94 4.74 12.39
C ALA A 55 10.89 5.83 11.86
N VAL A 56 11.33 5.73 10.60
CA VAL A 56 12.23 6.71 9.97
C VAL A 56 11.50 7.68 9.06
N SER A 57 10.16 7.61 9.01
CA SER A 57 9.37 8.57 8.27
C SER A 57 9.36 9.93 8.96
N PRO A 58 9.62 11.03 8.25
CA PRO A 58 9.48 12.37 8.82
C PRO A 58 8.01 12.73 9.09
N ASP A 59 7.09 12.16 8.31
CA ASP A 59 5.64 12.32 8.46
C ASP A 59 4.94 11.10 7.83
N LEU A 60 4.65 10.11 8.68
CA LEU A 60 4.10 8.83 8.24
C LEU A 60 2.66 8.98 7.75
N GLU A 61 1.84 9.81 8.42
CA GLU A 61 0.44 10.01 8.03
C GLU A 61 0.33 10.65 6.66
N ARG A 62 1.10 11.70 6.38
CA ARG A 62 1.12 12.33 5.06
C ARG A 62 1.62 11.37 3.98
N SER A 63 2.58 10.50 4.31
CA SER A 63 3.08 9.49 3.38
C SER A 63 1.97 8.51 3.00
N TRP A 64 1.18 8.04 3.97
CA TRP A 64 0.04 7.18 3.71
C TRP A 64 -1.09 7.87 2.95
N GLN A 65 -1.38 9.14 3.25
CA GLN A 65 -2.34 9.93 2.46
C GLN A 65 -1.93 9.99 0.98
N ALA A 66 -0.65 10.18 0.70
CA ALA A 66 -0.13 10.17 -0.67
C ALA A 66 -0.26 8.80 -1.34
N VAL A 67 -0.08 7.70 -0.59
CA VAL A 67 -0.32 6.34 -1.08
C VAL A 67 -1.80 6.13 -1.42
N PHE A 68 -2.71 6.37 -0.48
CA PHE A 68 -4.15 6.15 -0.69
C PHE A 68 -4.74 7.02 -1.80
N ALA A 69 -4.27 8.26 -1.96
CA ALA A 69 -4.71 9.15 -3.03
C ALA A 69 -4.39 8.64 -4.45
N ARG A 70 -3.51 7.63 -4.57
CA ARG A 70 -3.06 7.07 -5.85
C ARG A 70 -3.51 5.62 -6.07
N LEU A 71 -4.10 4.98 -5.06
CA LEU A 71 -4.67 3.65 -5.21
C LEU A 71 -6.06 3.68 -5.86
N PRO A 72 -6.46 2.65 -6.62
CA PRO A 72 -5.62 1.54 -7.09
C PRO A 72 -4.60 1.99 -8.14
N LEU A 73 -3.48 1.27 -8.26
CA LEU A 73 -2.47 1.49 -9.30
C LEU A 73 -3.04 1.01 -10.65
N LYS A 74 -3.02 1.86 -11.67
CA LYS A 74 -3.83 1.68 -12.89
C LYS A 74 -3.04 1.24 -14.13
N ALA A 75 -1.75 1.55 -14.17
CA ALA A 75 -0.88 1.26 -15.30
C ALA A 75 -0.02 0.02 -15.03
N ASP A 76 0.51 -0.13 -13.81
CA ASP A 76 1.25 -1.33 -13.41
C ASP A 76 0.38 -2.28 -12.59
N LEU A 77 -0.43 -3.10 -13.29
CA LEU A 77 -1.40 -3.99 -12.67
C LEU A 77 -0.75 -5.09 -11.82
N GLU A 78 0.42 -5.59 -12.23
CA GLU A 78 1.16 -6.57 -11.44
C GLU A 78 1.56 -5.98 -10.08
N GLU A 79 2.10 -4.76 -10.08
CA GLU A 79 2.45 -4.08 -8.85
C GLU A 79 1.21 -3.69 -8.02
N SER A 80 0.09 -3.34 -8.68
CA SER A 80 -1.20 -3.13 -8.00
C SER A 80 -1.60 -4.35 -7.17
N GLN A 81 -1.61 -5.54 -7.78
CA GLN A 81 -2.00 -6.77 -7.09
C GLN A 81 -1.02 -7.12 -5.97
N ARG A 82 0.29 -6.92 -6.19
CA ARG A 82 1.32 -7.13 -5.17
C ARG A 82 1.11 -6.21 -3.97
N VAL A 83 0.83 -4.93 -4.19
CA VAL A 83 0.53 -3.96 -3.12
C VAL A 83 -0.72 -4.37 -2.36
N ASN A 84 -1.79 -4.75 -3.07
CA ASN A 84 -3.05 -5.18 -2.44
C ASN A 84 -2.87 -6.39 -1.53
N ARG A 85 -2.14 -7.43 -1.99
CA ARG A 85 -1.82 -8.61 -1.15
C ARG A 85 -1.01 -8.24 0.09
N LYS A 86 -0.02 -7.35 -0.05
CA LYS A 86 0.78 -6.89 1.10
C LYS A 86 -0.06 -6.11 2.10
N LEU A 87 -0.92 -5.22 1.62
CA LEU A 87 -1.82 -4.44 2.48
C LEU A 87 -2.78 -5.36 3.26
N LEU A 88 -3.37 -6.35 2.58
CA LEU A 88 -4.22 -7.35 3.23
C LEU A 88 -3.44 -8.14 4.29
N ALA A 89 -2.26 -8.64 3.95
CA ALA A 89 -1.43 -9.41 4.86
C ALA A 89 -1.02 -8.61 6.10
N GLU A 90 -0.78 -7.31 6.00
CA GLU A 90 -0.50 -6.44 7.15
C GLU A 90 -1.77 -6.16 7.97
N ALA A 91 -2.92 -5.96 7.32
CA ALA A 91 -4.19 -5.74 8.00
C ALA A 91 -4.67 -6.96 8.80
N GLN A 92 -4.32 -8.18 8.37
CA GLN A 92 -4.65 -9.43 9.07
C GLN A 92 -3.74 -9.73 10.28
N LYS A 93 -2.62 -9.03 10.44
CA LYS A 93 -1.73 -9.25 11.58
C LYS A 93 -2.36 -8.70 12.87
N PRO A 94 -2.01 -9.27 14.04
CA PRO A 94 -2.40 -8.69 15.33
C PRO A 94 -2.02 -7.22 15.41
N ASN A 95 -2.93 -6.39 15.94
CA ASN A 95 -2.80 -4.94 16.03
C ASN A 95 -2.50 -4.23 14.69
N GLY A 96 -2.87 -4.84 13.55
CA GLY A 96 -2.73 -4.24 12.22
C GLY A 96 -1.31 -4.25 11.67
N GLY A 97 -0.42 -5.05 12.27
CA GLY A 97 0.96 -5.20 11.80
C GLY A 97 1.69 -3.87 11.68
N ASN A 98 2.31 -3.64 10.52
CA ASN A 98 3.07 -2.43 10.26
C ASN A 98 2.21 -1.25 9.75
N LEU A 99 0.88 -1.38 9.73
CA LEU A 99 -0.01 -0.27 9.40
C LEU A 99 -0.06 0.77 10.52
N GLY A 100 0.41 0.47 11.73
CA GLY A 100 0.66 1.46 12.77
C GLY A 100 -0.57 2.10 13.42
N SER A 101 -1.79 1.89 12.92
CA SER A 101 -3.03 2.28 13.59
C SER A 101 -4.23 1.47 13.09
N MET A 102 -5.24 1.29 13.96
CA MET A 102 -6.51 0.64 13.58
C MET A 102 -7.32 1.46 12.57
N ALA A 103 -7.20 2.80 12.60
CA ALA A 103 -7.79 3.65 11.58
C ALA A 103 -7.23 3.32 10.19
N ARG A 104 -5.91 3.07 10.08
CA ARG A 104 -5.28 2.68 8.82
C ARG A 104 -5.66 1.26 8.38
N VAL A 105 -5.82 0.33 9.33
CA VAL A 105 -6.37 -1.00 9.03
C VAL A 105 -7.76 -0.88 8.40
N ALA A 106 -8.65 -0.09 9.01
CA ALA A 106 -10.00 0.13 8.48
C ALA A 106 -9.98 0.76 7.07
N GLN A 107 -9.08 1.74 6.83
CA GLN A 107 -8.89 2.33 5.50
C GLN A 107 -8.42 1.30 4.45
N VAL A 108 -7.45 0.45 4.82
CA VAL A 108 -6.97 -0.62 3.94
C VAL A 108 -8.08 -1.61 3.62
N LEU A 109 -8.83 -2.07 4.62
CA LEU A 109 -9.94 -3.00 4.42
C LEU A 109 -11.05 -2.39 3.57
N GLY A 110 -11.40 -1.12 3.80
CA GLY A 110 -12.35 -0.39 2.96
C GLY A 110 -11.90 -0.30 1.51
N TYR A 111 -10.63 0.07 1.27
CA TYR A 111 -10.04 0.07 -0.07
C TYR A 111 -10.07 -1.31 -0.73
N LEU A 112 -9.73 -2.38 0.01
CA LEU A 112 -9.75 -3.75 -0.53
C LEU A 112 -11.18 -4.20 -0.91
N CYS A 113 -12.20 -3.74 -0.18
CA CYS A 113 -13.60 -3.92 -0.59
C CYS A 113 -13.93 -3.17 -1.88
N GLU A 114 -13.39 -1.96 -2.10
CA GLU A 114 -13.66 -1.18 -3.32
C GLU A 114 -13.09 -1.83 -4.59
N VAL A 115 -11.95 -2.52 -4.47
CA VAL A 115 -11.31 -3.25 -5.59
C VAL A 115 -11.77 -4.70 -5.69
N TYR A 116 -12.53 -5.21 -4.72
CA TYR A 116 -13.09 -6.56 -4.76
C TYR A 116 -13.99 -6.73 -5.99
N GLY A 117 -13.84 -7.86 -6.70
CA GLY A 117 -14.57 -8.15 -7.94
C GLY A 117 -14.02 -7.44 -9.19
N ARG A 118 -13.03 -6.55 -9.07
CA ARG A 118 -12.32 -5.95 -10.22
C ARG A 118 -11.12 -6.80 -10.57
N SER A 119 -11.28 -7.73 -11.51
CA SER A 119 -10.28 -8.77 -11.86
C SER A 119 -8.89 -8.21 -12.19
N GLU A 120 -8.81 -7.00 -12.72
CA GLU A 120 -7.54 -6.32 -13.04
C GLU A 120 -6.72 -5.94 -11.80
N HIS A 121 -7.37 -5.71 -10.65
CA HIS A 121 -6.74 -5.31 -9.39
C HIS A 121 -6.87 -6.37 -8.28
N CYS A 122 -7.79 -7.31 -8.43
CA CYS A 122 -8.15 -8.31 -7.44
C CYS A 122 -8.42 -9.64 -8.13
N ASP A 123 -7.38 -10.46 -8.25
CA ASP A 123 -7.45 -11.79 -8.83
C ASP A 123 -8.19 -12.77 -7.90
N GLU A 124 -8.49 -13.97 -8.41
CA GLU A 124 -9.27 -14.97 -7.68
C GLU A 124 -8.61 -15.40 -6.36
N GLU A 125 -7.28 -15.37 -6.28
CA GLU A 125 -6.54 -15.62 -5.04
C GLU A 125 -6.79 -14.50 -4.03
N LEU A 126 -6.55 -13.24 -4.40
CA LEU A 126 -6.77 -12.11 -3.50
C LEU A 126 -8.25 -11.99 -3.09
N GLN A 127 -9.20 -12.28 -3.98
CA GLN A 127 -10.62 -12.28 -3.64
C GLN A 127 -10.95 -13.30 -2.55
N ARG A 128 -10.41 -14.52 -2.65
CA ARG A 128 -10.60 -15.56 -1.62
C ARG A 128 -10.00 -15.12 -0.28
N ASP A 129 -8.82 -14.52 -0.30
CA ASP A 129 -8.16 -14.03 0.91
C ASP A 129 -8.95 -12.90 1.57
N VAL A 130 -9.47 -11.95 0.77
CA VAL A 130 -10.35 -10.88 1.25
C VAL A 130 -11.60 -11.47 1.88
N CYS A 131 -12.32 -12.39 1.21
CA CYS A 131 -13.49 -13.05 1.79
C CYS A 131 -13.18 -13.73 3.12
N THR A 132 -12.06 -14.44 3.20
CA THR A 132 -11.62 -15.14 4.41
C THR A 132 -11.32 -14.16 5.54
N ALA A 133 -10.67 -13.04 5.24
CA ALA A 133 -10.38 -11.97 6.20
C ALA A 133 -11.65 -11.35 6.78
N PHE A 134 -12.66 -11.09 5.94
CA PHE A 134 -13.92 -10.50 6.41
C PHE A 134 -14.78 -11.50 7.18
N ALA A 135 -14.76 -12.79 6.80
CA ALA A 135 -15.46 -13.84 7.53
C ALA A 135 -14.89 -14.03 8.96
N SER A 136 -13.57 -13.91 9.14
CA SER A 136 -12.94 -14.02 10.46
C SER A 136 -13.22 -12.82 11.37
N LEU A 137 -13.38 -11.61 10.80
CA LEU A 137 -13.78 -10.42 11.56
C LEU A 137 -15.17 -10.58 12.22
N GLN A 138 -16.12 -11.21 11.52
CA GLN A 138 -17.47 -11.44 12.06
C GLN A 138 -17.49 -12.40 13.25
N GLN A 139 -16.56 -13.36 13.30
CA GLN A 139 -16.48 -14.33 14.39
C GLN A 139 -15.98 -13.72 15.70
N GLY A 140 -15.10 -12.71 15.64
CA GLY A 140 -14.59 -12.00 16.83
C GLY A 140 -15.44 -10.81 17.28
N ALA A 141 -16.41 -10.36 16.48
CA ALA A 141 -17.28 -9.22 16.79
C ALA A 141 -18.65 -9.63 17.36
N LEU A 142 -18.94 -10.94 17.41
CA LEU A 142 -20.18 -11.53 17.95
C LEU A 142 -19.97 -12.23 19.31
N GLU A 143 -18.78 -12.08 19.90
CA GLU A 143 -18.45 -12.44 21.28
C GLU A 143 -18.29 -11.17 22.13
#